data_AF-A0A316MNG2-F1
#
_entry.id   AF-A0A316MNG2-F1
#
_cell.length_a   1.000
_cell.length_b   1.000
_cell.length_c   1.000
_cell.angle_alpha   90.00
_cell.angle_beta   90.00
_cell.angle_gamma   90.00
#
_symmetry.space_group_name_H-M   'P 1'
#
loop_
_entity.id
_entity.type
_entity.pdbx_description
1 polymer ?
#
loop_
_entity_poly.entity_id
_entity_poly.type
_entity_poly.pdbx_seq_one_letter_code
_entity_poly.pdbx_strand_id
1 'polypeptide(L)'
;MAVTESAELERKIAAIAGTGDDEVSAGAANELLGAWKRERRFNSRGRIPQIEEQLRKNTAELAEIEELNGDMLRLGAALREAAAERDRLRADLAAFERGRASRARAKAEEAEAAAAAAAERAEQFCKAHDLNGDRGDDEACMRAAEQFRLAAGREAECRVAEAEYYRAKKYAAECRCPERLTIFDGCTAAFARETAAADCRRCEEMLGAKPKSWLFFAAALSAAAGVLLKLPKYYDSLIGTVFLFLLGGAGLVLAGLGVASVVKSRRLRAAGAALCKSYGAEKPVDMIALAAEYEGYVNECRLRADAAEAAAKTLLSLQEKRDFVKNGAERCAAALKIPLDSDAPAAAEELARLNRQYRQLCGAAESAAAAYRAVEDQLAQQAGEQTEAGEPWQTLYQSEEETRARLAEAEERLRREERALAACEGRLSHYRDMAFLSAENARLREELDTLNLEYEAIEAAQDWLAACSGELAGRLTPKLCTRAGELFTAMTGGKYGELLLDKRFSAEVREAGGLLPRSMLHLSRGALDQLYLAVRIALSEVFFEPPLPPLVLDDCLAAFDDDRAEQTMALLAELSRSRQILLFTCRGREAEAAKRFGAKEAALVKQETL
;
A
#
# COMPACT_ATOMS: atom_id res chain seq x y z
N MET A 1 -73.09 13.04 76.80
CA MET A 1 -71.68 13.05 77.27
C MET A 1 -71.44 14.38 77.93
N ALA A 2 -71.77 14.51 79.22
CA ALA A 2 -71.38 15.66 80.00
C ALA A 2 -69.90 15.46 80.33
N VAL A 3 -69.03 16.34 79.85
CA VAL A 3 -67.70 16.50 80.43
C VAL A 3 -67.98 16.78 81.91
N THR A 4 -67.60 15.86 82.79
CA THR A 4 -67.84 16.04 84.23
C THR A 4 -67.14 17.32 84.66
N GLU A 5 -67.82 18.20 85.38
CA GLU A 5 -67.25 19.46 85.92
C GLU A 5 -65.90 19.25 86.64
N SER A 6 -65.60 18.01 87.05
CA SER A 6 -64.30 17.59 87.58
C SER A 6 -63.12 17.72 86.62
N ALA A 7 -63.24 17.32 85.35
CA ALA A 7 -62.10 17.25 84.43
C ALA A 7 -61.67 18.65 83.94
N GLU A 8 -62.64 19.54 83.74
CA GLU A 8 -62.36 20.94 83.40
C GLU A 8 -61.77 21.68 84.62
N LEU A 9 -62.28 21.39 85.82
CA LEU A 9 -61.74 21.94 87.06
C LEU A 9 -60.30 21.47 87.32
N GLU A 10 -60.01 20.17 87.19
CA GLU A 10 -58.66 19.62 87.30
C GLU A 10 -57.69 20.33 86.33
N ARG A 11 -58.14 20.58 85.09
CA ARG A 11 -57.36 21.32 84.10
C ARG A 11 -57.12 22.78 84.50
N LYS A 12 -58.15 23.49 84.99
CA LYS A 12 -58.03 24.89 85.43
C LYS A 12 -57.12 25.01 86.65
N ILE A 13 -57.26 24.11 87.63
CA ILE A 13 -56.37 24.10 88.81
C ILE A 13 -54.93 23.80 88.38
N ALA A 14 -54.71 22.86 87.45
CA ALA A 14 -53.39 22.59 86.88
C ALA A 14 -52.80 23.79 86.11
N ALA A 15 -53.63 24.54 85.39
CA ALA A 15 -53.23 25.78 84.72
C ALA A 15 -52.84 26.85 85.75
N ILE A 16 -53.73 27.17 86.68
CA ILE A 16 -53.52 28.16 87.74
C ILE A 16 -52.26 27.84 88.58
N ALA A 17 -52.02 26.57 88.92
CA ALA A 17 -50.84 26.17 89.67
C ALA A 17 -49.53 26.24 88.88
N GLY A 18 -49.59 26.12 87.55
CA GLY A 18 -48.43 26.10 86.66
C GLY A 18 -48.10 27.45 86.00
N THR A 19 -49.08 28.32 85.81
CA THR A 19 -48.94 29.62 85.11
C THR A 19 -49.52 30.80 85.89
N GLY A 20 -50.36 30.56 86.90
CA GLY A 20 -51.14 31.60 87.57
C GLY A 20 -52.39 32.05 86.79
N ASP A 21 -52.66 31.43 85.64
CA ASP A 21 -53.76 31.75 84.73
C ASP A 21 -54.66 30.51 84.56
N ASP A 22 -55.98 30.68 84.48
CA ASP A 22 -56.95 29.60 84.37
C ASP A 22 -57.26 29.16 82.93
N GLU A 23 -56.87 29.95 81.95
CA GLU A 23 -57.04 29.67 80.52
C GLU A 23 -55.78 29.03 79.90
N VAL A 24 -54.58 29.47 80.31
CA VAL A 24 -53.31 29.06 79.70
C VAL A 24 -52.49 28.16 80.62
N SER A 25 -52.15 26.95 80.18
CA SER A 25 -51.27 26.04 80.94
C SER A 25 -49.85 25.96 80.35
N ALA A 26 -48.85 25.80 81.21
CA ALA A 26 -47.47 25.58 80.80
C ALA A 26 -47.32 24.30 79.94
N GLY A 27 -48.17 23.30 80.18
CA GLY A 27 -48.24 22.09 79.35
C GLY A 27 -48.67 22.39 77.91
N ALA A 28 -49.70 23.20 77.72
CA ALA A 28 -50.18 23.58 76.39
C ALA A 28 -49.14 24.42 75.62
N ALA A 29 -48.47 25.36 76.28
CA ALA A 29 -47.37 26.12 75.70
C ALA A 29 -46.19 25.21 75.31
N ASN A 30 -45.83 24.24 76.16
CA ASN A 30 -44.77 23.28 75.86
C ASN A 30 -45.12 22.33 74.70
N GLU A 31 -46.39 21.94 74.56
CA GLU A 31 -46.86 21.15 73.42
C GLU A 31 -46.74 21.91 72.09
N LEU A 32 -47.10 23.21 72.08
CA LEU A 32 -46.94 24.11 70.94
C LEU A 32 -45.46 24.29 70.55
N LEU A 33 -44.59 24.58 71.53
CA LEU A 33 -43.14 24.66 71.31
C LEU A 33 -42.60 23.34 70.78
N GLY A 34 -43.08 22.21 71.30
CA GLY A 34 -42.72 20.89 70.78
C GLY A 34 -43.17 20.65 69.34
N ALA A 35 -44.33 21.19 68.94
CA ALA A 35 -44.79 21.13 67.55
C ALA A 35 -43.88 21.96 66.62
N TRP A 36 -43.54 23.20 67.01
CA TRP A 36 -42.59 24.03 66.26
C TRP A 36 -41.20 23.38 66.19
N LYS A 37 -40.69 22.81 67.29
CA LYS A 37 -39.41 22.09 67.34
C LYS A 37 -39.38 20.92 66.35
N ARG A 38 -40.45 20.11 66.29
CA ARG A 38 -40.59 19.00 65.34
C ARG A 38 -40.65 19.47 63.88
N GLU A 39 -41.31 20.58 63.60
CA GLU A 39 -41.36 21.15 62.25
C GLU A 39 -39.95 21.49 61.72
N ARG A 40 -39.07 21.99 62.59
CA ARG A 40 -37.67 22.27 62.25
C ARG A 40 -36.87 20.97 62.13
N ARG A 41 -36.87 20.15 63.18
CA ARG A 41 -36.08 18.91 63.26
C ARG A 41 -36.94 17.74 63.71
N PHE A 42 -37.36 16.93 62.74
CA PHE A 42 -38.04 15.65 62.98
C PHE A 42 -37.66 14.62 61.93
N ASN A 43 -36.90 13.60 62.35
CA ASN A 43 -36.42 12.52 61.49
C ASN A 43 -35.89 13.07 60.15
N SER A 44 -36.38 12.57 59.03
CA SER A 44 -36.10 13.07 57.67
C SER A 44 -37.15 14.06 57.14
N ARG A 45 -38.20 14.37 57.91
CA ARG A 45 -39.34 15.20 57.46
C ARG A 45 -39.26 16.65 57.94
N GLY A 46 -38.44 16.94 58.95
CA GLY A 46 -38.17 18.30 59.38
C GLY A 46 -37.47 19.11 58.28
N ARG A 47 -37.65 20.42 58.31
CA ARG A 47 -37.07 21.35 57.33
C ARG A 47 -35.53 21.30 57.32
N ILE A 48 -34.90 21.22 58.50
CA ILE A 48 -33.43 21.14 58.65
C ILE A 48 -32.86 19.90 57.92
N PRO A 49 -33.26 18.65 58.23
CA PRO A 49 -32.80 17.47 57.52
C PRO A 49 -33.03 17.49 56.00
N GLN A 50 -34.13 18.09 55.54
CA GLN A 50 -34.43 18.22 54.11
C GLN A 50 -33.45 19.16 53.40
N ILE A 51 -33.14 20.29 54.04
CA ILE A 51 -32.17 21.26 53.51
C ILE A 51 -30.75 20.65 53.53
N GLU A 52 -30.36 19.99 54.62
CA GLU A 52 -29.08 19.28 54.72
C GLU A 52 -28.92 18.23 53.60
N GLU A 53 -29.97 17.45 53.34
CA GLU A 53 -30.00 16.46 52.26
C GLU A 53 -29.89 17.11 50.87
N GLN A 54 -30.58 18.24 50.66
CA GLN A 54 -30.50 18.98 49.39
C GLN A 54 -29.10 19.59 49.18
N LEU A 55 -28.52 20.18 50.23
CA LEU A 55 -27.14 20.67 50.22
C LEU A 55 -26.15 19.55 49.88
N ARG A 56 -26.33 18.36 50.47
CA ARG A 56 -25.49 17.19 50.21
C ARG A 56 -25.55 16.77 48.74
N LYS A 57 -26.75 16.69 48.16
CA LYS A 57 -26.95 16.38 46.72
C LYS A 57 -26.33 17.43 45.82
N ASN A 58 -26.64 18.70 46.06
CA ASN A 58 -26.11 19.81 45.27
C ASN A 58 -24.57 19.87 45.34
N THR A 59 -23.98 19.59 46.52
CA THR A 59 -22.52 19.57 46.69
C THR A 59 -21.89 18.40 45.94
N ALA A 60 -22.52 17.23 45.94
CA ALA A 60 -22.06 16.08 45.14
C ALA A 60 -22.16 16.37 43.62
N GLU A 61 -23.27 16.98 43.18
CA GLU A 61 -23.42 17.41 41.78
C GLU A 61 -22.34 18.44 41.37
N LEU A 62 -22.04 19.42 42.23
CA LEU A 62 -20.99 20.40 41.97
C LEU A 62 -19.60 19.76 41.84
N ALA A 63 -19.27 18.79 42.70
CA ALA A 63 -17.99 18.08 42.64
C ALA A 63 -17.83 17.29 41.33
N GLU A 64 -18.89 16.62 40.86
CA GLU A 64 -18.89 15.92 39.56
C GLU A 64 -18.74 16.90 38.39
N ILE A 65 -19.39 18.06 38.44
CA ILE A 65 -19.24 19.13 37.44
C ILE A 65 -17.79 19.65 37.41
N GLU A 66 -17.18 19.88 38.56
CA GLU A 66 -15.79 20.32 38.67
C GLU A 66 -14.81 19.29 38.10
N GLU A 67 -15.02 18.00 38.39
CA GLU A 67 -14.22 16.90 37.82
C GLU A 67 -14.36 16.85 36.29
N LEU A 68 -15.58 16.91 35.77
CA LEU A 68 -15.84 16.92 34.32
C LEU A 68 -15.20 18.13 33.63
N ASN A 69 -15.29 19.32 34.21
CA ASN A 69 -14.63 20.51 33.68
C ASN A 69 -13.10 20.35 33.67
N GLY A 70 -12.54 19.75 34.72
CA GLY A 70 -11.12 19.40 34.79
C GLY A 70 -10.71 18.40 33.70
N ASP A 71 -11.51 17.37 33.46
CA ASP A 71 -11.32 16.41 32.37
C ASP A 71 -11.37 17.09 31.00
N MET A 72 -12.37 17.92 30.76
CA MET A 72 -12.50 18.66 29.50
C MET A 72 -11.29 19.55 29.21
N LEU A 73 -10.73 20.22 30.22
CA LEU A 73 -9.51 21.01 30.06
C LEU A 73 -8.31 20.14 29.68
N ARG A 74 -8.14 18.99 30.33
CA ARG A 74 -7.06 18.03 30.03
C ARG A 74 -7.20 17.43 28.63
N LEU A 75 -8.40 16.95 28.29
CA LEU A 75 -8.72 16.39 26.97
C LEU A 75 -8.54 17.45 25.87
N GLY A 76 -8.99 18.68 26.09
CA GLY A 76 -8.78 19.78 25.14
C GLY A 76 -7.31 20.12 24.91
N ALA A 77 -6.46 20.00 25.93
CA ALA A 77 -5.01 20.16 25.77
C ALA A 77 -4.40 19.00 24.97
N ALA A 78 -4.75 17.75 25.30
CA ALA A 78 -4.29 16.55 24.59
C ALA A 78 -4.71 16.55 23.12
N LEU A 79 -5.92 17.03 22.80
CA LEU A 79 -6.44 17.15 21.45
C LEU A 79 -5.63 18.17 20.62
N ARG A 80 -5.29 19.34 21.21
CA ARG A 80 -4.40 20.32 20.55
C ARG A 80 -3.02 19.76 20.26
N GLU A 81 -2.45 19.00 21.20
CA GLU A 81 -1.14 18.37 21.03
C GLU A 81 -1.17 17.28 19.94
N ALA A 82 -2.19 16.41 19.96
CA ALA A 82 -2.38 15.39 18.94
C ALA A 82 -2.63 15.99 17.55
N ALA A 83 -3.40 17.07 17.46
CA ALA A 83 -3.63 17.78 16.20
C ALA A 83 -2.33 18.39 15.65
N ALA A 84 -1.52 19.02 16.51
CA ALA A 84 -0.23 19.56 16.11
C ALA A 84 0.75 18.47 15.63
N GLU A 85 0.78 17.31 16.30
CA GLU A 85 1.59 16.17 15.86
C GLU A 85 1.11 15.63 14.50
N ARG A 86 -0.20 15.45 14.31
CA ARG A 86 -0.80 15.05 13.03
C ARG A 86 -0.40 16.01 11.90
N ASP A 87 -0.53 17.30 12.13
CA ASP A 87 -0.26 18.31 11.10
C ASP A 87 1.22 18.35 10.72
N ARG A 88 2.11 18.21 11.71
CA ARG A 88 3.54 18.06 11.48
C ARG A 88 3.86 16.81 10.63
N LEU A 89 3.32 15.66 11.00
CA LEU A 89 3.56 14.40 10.28
C LEU A 89 3.00 14.42 8.85
N ARG A 90 1.85 15.08 8.62
CA ARG A 90 1.31 15.32 7.27
C ARG A 90 2.23 16.23 6.46
N ALA A 91 2.76 17.28 7.06
CA ALA A 91 3.76 18.14 6.43
C ALA A 91 5.01 17.34 6.03
N ASP A 92 5.50 16.46 6.90
CA ASP A 92 6.64 15.59 6.64
C ASP A 92 6.36 14.62 5.47
N LEU A 93 5.19 13.97 5.42
CA LEU A 93 4.79 13.11 4.30
C LEU A 93 4.69 13.85 2.97
N ALA A 94 4.03 15.01 2.96
CA ALA A 94 3.96 15.86 1.78
C ALA A 94 5.37 16.28 1.32
N ALA A 95 6.30 16.43 2.27
CA ALA A 95 7.69 16.69 1.96
C ALA A 95 8.35 15.47 1.27
N PHE A 96 8.17 14.25 1.76
CA PHE A 96 8.68 13.03 1.09
C PHE A 96 8.20 12.90 -0.36
N GLU A 97 6.92 13.21 -0.61
CA GLU A 97 6.33 13.25 -1.96
C GLU A 97 7.01 14.28 -2.85
N ARG A 98 7.18 15.53 -2.36
CA ARG A 98 7.95 16.57 -3.07
C ARG A 98 9.36 16.13 -3.39
N GLY A 99 10.06 15.49 -2.45
CA GLY A 99 11.41 14.97 -2.64
C GLY A 99 11.49 13.87 -3.71
N ARG A 100 10.49 12.97 -3.78
CA ARG A 100 10.39 11.95 -4.84
C ARG A 100 10.12 12.59 -6.20
N ALA A 101 9.17 13.50 -6.28
CA ALA A 101 8.83 14.21 -7.52
C ALA A 101 10.03 15.01 -8.06
N SER A 102 10.77 15.71 -7.19
CA SER A 102 11.97 16.45 -7.57
C SER A 102 13.06 15.53 -8.14
N ARG A 103 13.35 14.39 -7.50
CA ARG A 103 14.31 13.41 -8.02
C ARG A 103 13.86 12.78 -9.34
N ALA A 104 12.56 12.54 -9.51
CA ALA A 104 12.02 12.00 -10.75
C ALA A 104 12.13 13.01 -11.91
N ARG A 105 11.84 14.30 -11.66
CA ARG A 105 12.06 15.38 -12.63
C ARG A 105 13.54 15.51 -13.02
N ALA A 106 14.45 15.51 -12.05
CA ALA A 106 15.90 15.58 -12.32
C ALA A 106 16.39 14.40 -13.19
N LYS A 107 15.87 13.18 -12.95
CA LYS A 107 16.16 12.02 -13.81
C LYS A 107 15.59 12.16 -15.22
N ALA A 108 14.43 12.76 -15.37
CA ALA A 108 13.83 13.01 -16.68
C ALA A 108 14.62 14.04 -17.48
N GLU A 109 15.05 15.15 -16.84
CA GLU A 109 15.95 16.14 -17.45
C GLU A 109 17.28 15.51 -17.88
N GLU A 110 17.86 14.64 -17.04
CA GLU A 110 19.09 13.91 -17.38
C GLU A 110 18.88 12.95 -18.57
N ALA A 111 17.75 12.23 -18.60
CA ALA A 111 17.41 11.31 -19.69
C ALA A 111 17.10 12.06 -21.01
N GLU A 112 16.44 13.23 -20.94
CA GLU A 112 16.17 14.11 -22.08
C GLU A 112 17.48 14.61 -22.68
N ALA A 113 18.37 15.15 -21.84
CA ALA A 113 19.69 15.62 -22.27
C ALA A 113 20.52 14.50 -22.90
N ALA A 114 20.47 13.28 -22.35
CA ALA A 114 21.14 12.12 -22.93
C ALA A 114 20.54 11.71 -24.29
N ALA A 115 19.21 11.72 -24.44
CA ALA A 115 18.54 11.43 -25.71
C ALA A 115 18.86 12.47 -26.79
N ALA A 116 18.81 13.76 -26.44
CA ALA A 116 19.18 14.85 -27.33
C ALA A 116 20.64 14.76 -27.79
N ALA A 117 21.58 14.50 -26.87
CA ALA A 117 22.99 14.34 -27.20
C ALA A 117 23.26 13.11 -28.09
N ALA A 118 22.54 12.00 -27.89
CA ALA A 118 22.67 10.80 -28.71
C ALA A 118 22.12 11.04 -30.14
N ALA A 119 20.98 11.72 -30.27
CA ALA A 119 20.40 12.10 -31.55
C ALA A 119 21.32 13.06 -32.32
N GLU A 120 21.87 14.07 -31.63
CA GLU A 120 22.80 15.03 -32.23
C GLU A 120 24.06 14.34 -32.77
N ARG A 121 24.63 13.38 -32.03
CA ARG A 121 25.80 12.60 -32.50
C ARG A 121 25.49 11.81 -33.78
N ALA A 122 24.30 11.22 -33.87
CA ALA A 122 23.88 10.51 -35.08
C ALA A 122 23.71 11.47 -36.26
N GLU A 123 23.08 12.63 -36.05
CA GLU A 123 22.89 13.65 -37.08
C GLU A 123 24.22 14.26 -37.56
N GLN A 124 25.13 14.58 -36.64
CA GLN A 124 26.47 15.05 -36.96
C GLN A 124 27.26 14.02 -37.78
N PHE A 125 27.14 12.72 -37.45
CA PHE A 125 27.76 11.64 -38.20
C PHE A 125 27.22 11.55 -39.63
N CYS A 126 25.90 11.67 -39.82
CA CYS A 126 25.26 11.74 -41.14
C CYS A 126 25.77 12.91 -41.97
N LYS A 127 25.83 14.11 -41.37
CA LYS A 127 26.31 15.32 -42.04
C LYS A 127 27.78 15.21 -42.44
N ALA A 128 28.63 14.68 -41.57
CA ALA A 128 30.06 14.54 -41.81
C ALA A 128 30.40 13.55 -42.95
N HIS A 129 29.55 12.54 -43.18
CA HIS A 129 29.80 11.48 -44.17
C HIS A 129 28.81 11.48 -45.35
N ASP A 130 27.98 12.52 -45.47
CA ASP A 130 26.91 12.69 -46.48
C ASP A 130 26.06 11.42 -46.67
N LEU A 131 25.64 10.78 -45.56
CA LEU A 131 24.82 9.55 -45.57
C LEU A 131 23.34 9.83 -45.86
N ASN A 132 23.04 10.83 -46.68
CA ASN A 132 21.67 11.21 -47.03
C ASN A 132 21.14 10.37 -48.20
N GLY A 133 19.84 10.05 -48.19
CA GLY A 133 19.18 9.28 -49.27
C GLY A 133 19.70 7.85 -49.39
N ASP A 134 19.93 7.37 -50.61
CA ASP A 134 20.35 5.98 -50.89
C ASP A 134 21.71 5.60 -50.26
N ARG A 135 22.54 6.56 -49.86
CA ARG A 135 23.82 6.32 -49.18
C ARG A 135 23.65 6.00 -47.69
N GLY A 136 22.49 6.35 -47.11
CA GLY A 136 22.07 5.91 -45.78
C GLY A 136 21.19 4.66 -45.81
N ASP A 137 20.73 4.22 -46.98
CA ASP A 137 19.97 2.99 -47.15
C ASP A 137 20.90 1.77 -47.09
N ASP A 138 20.70 1.00 -46.04
CA ASP A 138 21.47 -0.19 -45.70
C ASP A 138 21.47 -1.24 -46.82
N GLU A 139 20.33 -1.43 -47.47
CA GLU A 139 20.19 -2.43 -48.53
C GLU A 139 20.92 -1.97 -49.80
N ALA A 140 20.87 -0.67 -50.10
CA ALA A 140 21.56 -0.09 -51.24
C ALA A 140 23.09 -0.16 -51.09
N CYS A 141 23.62 0.16 -49.91
CA CYS A 141 25.06 0.10 -49.64
C CYS A 141 25.63 -1.32 -49.60
N MET A 142 24.90 -2.28 -49.02
CA MET A 142 25.34 -3.69 -49.01
C MET A 142 25.38 -4.28 -50.42
N ARG A 143 24.35 -4.00 -51.24
CA ARG A 143 24.33 -4.39 -52.65
C ARG A 143 25.48 -3.76 -53.44
N ALA A 144 25.77 -2.48 -53.22
CA ALA A 144 26.89 -1.80 -53.86
C ALA A 144 28.24 -2.44 -53.48
N ALA A 145 28.48 -2.69 -52.19
CA ALA A 145 29.70 -3.34 -51.71
C ALA A 145 29.90 -4.74 -52.33
N GLU A 146 28.82 -5.50 -52.54
CA GLU A 146 28.87 -6.79 -53.22
C GLU A 146 29.25 -6.65 -54.71
N GLN A 147 28.65 -5.70 -55.43
CA GLN A 147 28.97 -5.44 -56.84
C GLN A 147 30.44 -5.05 -57.04
N PHE A 148 31.00 -4.22 -56.16
CA PHE A 148 32.44 -3.88 -56.20
C PHE A 148 33.35 -5.09 -55.98
N ARG A 149 33.02 -5.98 -55.03
CA ARG A 149 33.79 -7.22 -54.82
C ARG A 149 33.73 -8.16 -56.02
N LEU A 150 32.55 -8.34 -56.61
CA LEU A 150 32.37 -9.17 -57.79
C LEU A 150 33.15 -8.62 -59.00
N ALA A 151 33.16 -7.30 -59.18
CA ALA A 151 33.90 -6.64 -60.27
C ALA A 151 35.41 -6.91 -60.15
N ALA A 152 35.98 -6.73 -58.94
CA ALA A 152 37.38 -7.00 -58.68
C ALA A 152 37.77 -8.47 -58.93
N GLY A 153 36.92 -9.42 -58.51
CA GLY A 153 37.14 -10.85 -58.74
C GLY A 153 37.18 -11.21 -60.23
N ARG A 154 36.23 -10.70 -61.03
CA ARG A 154 36.18 -10.98 -62.48
C ARG A 154 37.33 -10.33 -63.26
N GLU A 155 37.82 -9.19 -62.80
CA GLU A 155 38.97 -8.55 -63.41
C GLU A 155 40.26 -9.38 -63.23
N ALA A 156 40.44 -9.97 -62.05
CA ALA A 156 41.56 -10.88 -61.79
C ALA A 156 41.51 -12.14 -62.67
N GLU A 157 40.33 -12.76 -62.82
CA GLU A 157 40.13 -13.93 -63.69
C GLU A 157 40.46 -13.63 -65.17
N CYS A 158 40.08 -12.45 -65.67
CA CYS A 158 40.41 -12.05 -67.05
C CYS A 158 41.91 -11.91 -67.29
N ARG A 159 42.66 -11.33 -66.34
CA ARG A 159 44.13 -11.19 -66.46
C ARG A 159 44.83 -12.55 -66.58
N VAL A 160 44.34 -13.55 -65.85
CA VAL A 160 44.90 -14.92 -65.92
C VAL A 160 44.62 -15.53 -67.30
N ALA A 161 43.38 -15.46 -67.79
CA ALA A 161 43.02 -16.00 -69.11
C ALA A 161 43.73 -15.31 -70.28
N GLU A 162 44.01 -14.01 -70.17
CA GLU A 162 44.75 -13.26 -71.18
C GLU A 162 46.20 -13.76 -71.32
N ALA A 163 46.86 -14.02 -70.18
CA ALA A 163 48.21 -14.58 -70.17
C ALA A 163 48.28 -15.98 -70.81
N GLU A 164 47.25 -16.81 -70.64
CA GLU A 164 47.16 -18.15 -71.24
C GLU A 164 46.99 -18.10 -72.77
N TYR A 165 46.14 -17.20 -73.27
CA TYR A 165 45.97 -16.99 -74.71
C TYR A 165 47.28 -16.61 -75.42
N TYR A 166 48.02 -15.64 -74.87
CA TYR A 166 49.30 -15.21 -75.47
C TYR A 166 50.35 -16.31 -75.47
N ARG A 167 50.38 -17.17 -74.43
CA ARG A 167 51.27 -18.35 -74.38
C ARG A 167 50.94 -19.36 -75.48
N ALA A 168 49.67 -19.71 -75.64
CA ALA A 168 49.23 -20.68 -76.66
C ALA A 168 49.47 -20.18 -78.09
N LYS A 169 49.22 -18.89 -78.34
CA LYS A 169 49.47 -18.25 -79.64
C LYS A 169 50.96 -18.28 -80.04
N LYS A 170 51.86 -18.02 -79.10
CA LYS A 170 53.31 -18.08 -79.35
C LYS A 170 53.75 -19.50 -79.72
N TYR A 171 53.25 -20.50 -79.00
CA TYR A 171 53.59 -21.91 -79.22
C TYR A 171 53.19 -22.43 -80.60
N ALA A 172 52.07 -21.95 -81.16
CA ALA A 172 51.62 -22.29 -82.51
C ALA A 172 52.50 -21.68 -83.62
N ALA A 173 53.05 -20.47 -83.41
CA ALA A 173 53.86 -19.76 -84.39
C ALA A 173 55.27 -20.35 -84.61
N GLU A 174 55.73 -21.23 -83.72
CA GLU A 174 57.09 -21.81 -83.74
C GLU A 174 57.22 -23.05 -84.65
N CYS A 175 56.14 -23.54 -85.28
CA CYS A 175 56.19 -24.74 -86.14
C CYS A 175 56.83 -24.44 -87.51
N ARG A 176 57.98 -25.04 -87.83
CA ARG A 176 58.70 -24.90 -89.13
C ARG A 176 59.11 -26.25 -89.72
N CYS A 177 59.06 -26.40 -91.04
CA CYS A 177 59.39 -27.66 -91.72
C CYS A 177 60.90 -27.98 -91.61
N PRO A 178 61.27 -29.20 -91.17
CA PRO A 178 62.67 -29.62 -91.10
C PRO A 178 63.33 -29.71 -92.48
N GLU A 179 64.60 -29.28 -92.58
CA GLU A 179 65.36 -29.17 -93.84
C GLU A 179 65.46 -30.50 -94.63
N ARG A 180 65.50 -31.64 -93.91
CA ARG A 180 65.54 -32.99 -94.47
C ARG A 180 64.23 -33.42 -95.18
N LEU A 181 63.11 -32.81 -94.80
CA LEU A 181 61.77 -33.16 -95.29
C LEU A 181 61.28 -32.18 -96.36
N THR A 182 62.13 -31.24 -96.78
CA THR A 182 61.84 -30.21 -97.78
C THR A 182 61.39 -30.76 -99.13
N ILE A 183 61.77 -31.99 -99.47
CA ILE A 183 61.30 -32.68 -100.67
C ILE A 183 59.76 -32.87 -100.69
N PHE A 184 59.12 -32.87 -99.52
CA PHE A 184 57.67 -32.98 -99.37
C PHE A 184 57.03 -31.66 -98.92
N ASP A 185 57.81 -30.59 -98.76
CA ASP A 185 57.29 -29.31 -98.27
C ASP A 185 56.19 -28.76 -99.19
N GLY A 186 55.14 -28.23 -98.57
CA GLY A 186 53.92 -27.80 -99.26
C GLY A 186 53.02 -28.93 -99.79
N CYS A 187 53.39 -30.20 -99.64
CA CYS A 187 52.54 -31.33 -100.04
C CYS A 187 51.67 -31.81 -98.86
N THR A 188 50.57 -32.51 -99.18
CA THR A 188 49.81 -33.23 -98.16
C THR A 188 50.56 -34.50 -97.74
N ALA A 189 50.40 -34.90 -96.47
CA ALA A 189 51.05 -36.11 -95.94
C ALA A 189 50.72 -37.38 -96.77
N ALA A 190 49.51 -37.47 -97.32
CA ALA A 190 49.10 -38.57 -98.19
C ALA A 190 49.89 -38.60 -99.52
N PHE A 191 50.06 -37.43 -100.14
CA PHE A 191 50.78 -37.29 -101.41
C PHE A 191 52.27 -37.64 -101.28
N ALA A 192 52.90 -37.23 -100.18
CA ALA A 192 54.30 -37.56 -99.88
C ALA A 192 54.55 -39.08 -99.82
N ARG A 193 53.67 -39.81 -99.13
CA ARG A 193 53.77 -41.27 -98.98
C ARG A 193 53.62 -42.02 -100.31
N GLU A 194 52.61 -41.66 -101.11
CA GLU A 194 52.34 -42.36 -102.38
C GLU A 194 53.50 -42.21 -103.38
N THR A 195 54.04 -40.99 -103.49
CA THR A 195 55.13 -40.67 -104.41
C THR A 195 56.41 -41.44 -104.05
N ALA A 196 56.79 -41.42 -102.76
CA ALA A 196 57.95 -42.15 -102.27
C ALA A 196 57.85 -43.68 -102.48
N ALA A 197 56.67 -44.25 -102.28
CA ALA A 197 56.45 -45.69 -102.47
C ALA A 197 56.50 -46.13 -103.95
N ALA A 198 56.09 -45.26 -104.88
CA ALA A 198 56.17 -45.54 -106.31
C ALA A 198 57.63 -45.50 -106.82
N ASP A 199 58.40 -44.51 -106.39
CA ASP A 199 59.80 -44.34 -106.82
C ASP A 199 60.74 -45.37 -106.20
N CYS A 200 60.48 -45.81 -104.96
CA CYS A 200 61.16 -46.95 -104.34
C CYS A 200 61.10 -48.21 -105.24
N ARG A 201 59.90 -48.58 -105.72
CA ARG A 201 59.70 -49.77 -106.57
C ARG A 201 60.43 -49.66 -107.91
N ARG A 202 60.34 -48.49 -108.56
CA ARG A 202 61.07 -48.22 -109.81
C ARG A 202 62.59 -48.35 -109.63
N CYS A 203 63.11 -47.89 -108.50
CA CYS A 203 64.53 -47.93 -108.20
C CYS A 203 65.05 -49.38 -108.07
N GLU A 204 64.31 -50.26 -107.40
CA GLU A 204 64.69 -51.67 -107.22
C GLU A 204 64.77 -52.45 -108.54
N GLU A 205 63.78 -52.27 -109.43
CA GLU A 205 63.76 -52.93 -110.74
C GLU A 205 64.98 -52.56 -111.59
N MET A 206 65.38 -51.28 -111.56
CA MET A 206 66.52 -50.77 -112.33
C MET A 206 67.86 -51.32 -111.82
N LEU A 207 68.02 -51.47 -110.50
CA LEU A 207 69.25 -51.98 -109.89
C LEU A 207 69.45 -53.50 -110.13
N GLY A 208 68.38 -54.26 -110.35
CA GLY A 208 68.39 -55.73 -110.53
C GLY A 208 68.84 -56.28 -111.89
N ALA A 209 68.99 -55.47 -112.95
CA ALA A 209 69.15 -55.96 -114.33
C ALA A 209 70.46 -56.76 -114.64
N LYS A 210 70.37 -58.01 -115.14
CA LYS A 210 71.53 -58.90 -115.48
C LYS A 210 71.80 -59.04 -117.00
N PRO A 211 73.06 -59.20 -117.46
CA PRO A 211 73.39 -59.41 -118.89
C PRO A 211 73.13 -60.86 -119.37
N LYS A 212 72.83 -61.07 -120.67
CA LYS A 212 72.59 -62.41 -121.28
C LYS A 212 73.89 -63.03 -121.85
N SER A 213 74.10 -64.34 -121.65
CA SER A 213 75.36 -65.10 -121.91
C SER A 213 75.63 -65.48 -123.38
N TRP A 214 75.58 -64.51 -124.31
CA TRP A 214 75.87 -64.75 -125.73
C TRP A 214 77.37 -64.92 -126.05
N LEU A 215 78.25 -64.38 -125.19
CA LEU A 215 79.72 -64.47 -125.33
C LEU A 215 80.27 -65.91 -125.25
N PHE A 216 79.61 -66.81 -124.50
CA PHE A 216 80.03 -68.21 -124.38
C PHE A 216 79.90 -68.97 -125.72
N PHE A 217 78.84 -68.67 -126.49
CA PHE A 217 78.59 -69.32 -127.78
C PHE A 217 79.57 -68.87 -128.87
N ALA A 218 80.03 -67.61 -128.82
CA ALA A 218 81.03 -67.09 -129.75
C ALA A 218 82.41 -67.76 -129.59
N ALA A 219 82.81 -68.08 -128.35
CA ALA A 219 84.05 -68.78 -128.05
C ALA A 219 84.05 -70.24 -128.59
N ALA A 220 82.91 -70.93 -128.48
CA ALA A 220 82.76 -72.31 -128.93
C ALA A 220 82.90 -72.45 -130.47
N LEU A 221 82.32 -71.52 -131.25
CA LEU A 221 82.45 -71.52 -132.71
C LEU A 221 83.90 -71.29 -133.17
N SER A 222 84.64 -70.43 -132.47
CA SER A 222 86.03 -70.11 -132.78
C SER A 222 86.96 -71.30 -132.55
N ALA A 223 86.71 -72.12 -131.53
CA ALA A 223 87.44 -73.35 -131.26
C ALA A 223 87.20 -74.41 -132.35
N ALA A 224 85.96 -74.55 -132.83
CA ALA A 224 85.62 -75.48 -133.91
C ALA A 224 86.33 -75.15 -135.23
N ALA A 225 86.44 -73.86 -135.58
CA ALA A 225 87.18 -73.41 -136.75
C ALA A 225 88.68 -73.76 -136.68
N GLY A 226 89.30 -73.69 -135.49
CA GLY A 226 90.72 -74.01 -135.29
C GLY A 226 91.07 -75.49 -135.49
N VAL A 227 90.13 -76.42 -135.25
CA VAL A 227 90.34 -77.86 -135.47
C VAL A 227 90.32 -78.22 -136.96
N LEU A 228 89.42 -77.60 -137.72
CA LEU A 228 89.30 -77.81 -139.17
C LEU A 228 90.55 -77.36 -139.96
N LEU A 229 91.31 -76.39 -139.45
CA LEU A 229 92.54 -75.89 -140.09
C LEU A 229 93.70 -76.90 -140.15
N LYS A 230 93.68 -78.00 -139.38
CA LYS A 230 94.81 -78.95 -139.25
C LYS A 230 94.76 -80.19 -140.16
N LEU A 231 93.77 -80.33 -141.04
CA LEU A 231 93.60 -81.52 -141.88
C LEU A 231 94.18 -81.30 -143.31
N PRO A 232 95.29 -81.96 -143.69
CA PRO A 232 96.08 -81.62 -144.89
C PRO A 232 95.42 -81.96 -146.24
N LYS A 233 94.35 -82.78 -146.27
CA LYS A 233 93.57 -83.04 -147.49
C LYS A 233 92.42 -82.04 -147.72
N TYR A 234 92.20 -81.09 -146.81
CA TYR A 234 91.01 -80.24 -146.83
C TYR A 234 91.20 -78.93 -147.62
N TYR A 235 92.44 -78.51 -147.87
CA TYR A 235 92.75 -77.28 -148.61
C TYR A 235 92.74 -77.41 -150.13
N ASP A 236 92.79 -78.64 -150.66
CA ASP A 236 92.77 -78.85 -152.12
C ASP A 236 91.35 -78.76 -152.71
N SER A 237 90.31 -78.63 -151.88
CA SER A 237 88.92 -78.45 -152.31
C SER A 237 88.40 -77.05 -152.00
N LEU A 238 87.88 -76.37 -153.03
CA LEU A 238 87.26 -75.03 -152.96
C LEU A 238 86.11 -74.94 -151.93
N ILE A 239 85.49 -76.06 -151.55
CA ILE A 239 84.39 -76.10 -150.57
C ILE A 239 84.90 -75.85 -149.13
N GLY A 240 86.12 -76.28 -148.81
CA GLY A 240 86.66 -76.20 -147.45
C GLY A 240 86.96 -74.77 -146.99
N THR A 241 87.38 -73.90 -147.90
CA THR A 241 87.74 -72.51 -147.60
C THR A 241 86.50 -71.63 -147.36
N VAL A 242 85.39 -71.89 -148.06
CA VAL A 242 84.13 -71.15 -147.88
C VAL A 242 83.52 -71.42 -146.50
N PHE A 243 83.60 -72.67 -146.01
CA PHE A 243 83.02 -73.06 -144.73
C PHE A 243 83.71 -72.38 -143.52
N LEU A 244 85.03 -72.19 -143.58
CA LEU A 244 85.79 -71.49 -142.55
C LEU A 244 85.42 -70.00 -142.44
N PHE A 245 85.15 -69.34 -143.58
CA PHE A 245 84.70 -67.95 -143.59
C PHE A 245 83.30 -67.77 -142.96
N LEU A 246 82.37 -68.70 -143.20
CA LEU A 246 81.04 -68.68 -142.59
C LEU A 246 81.09 -68.87 -141.07
N LEU A 247 81.91 -69.79 -140.57
CA LEU A 247 82.13 -70.01 -139.13
C LEU A 247 82.73 -68.78 -138.44
N GLY A 248 83.71 -68.13 -139.09
CA GLY A 248 84.29 -66.88 -138.58
C GLY A 248 83.27 -65.73 -138.51
N GLY A 249 82.42 -65.60 -139.53
CA GLY A 249 81.37 -64.58 -139.59
C GLY A 249 80.33 -64.72 -138.47
N ALA A 250 79.87 -65.95 -138.21
CA ALA A 250 78.89 -66.22 -137.15
C ALA A 250 79.43 -65.93 -135.74
N GLY A 251 80.73 -66.17 -135.49
CA GLY A 251 81.37 -65.86 -134.21
C GLY A 251 81.36 -64.36 -133.87
N LEU A 252 81.60 -63.49 -134.87
CA LEU A 252 81.64 -62.03 -134.68
C LEU A 252 80.27 -61.42 -134.31
N VAL A 253 79.18 -61.92 -134.91
CA VAL A 253 77.82 -61.42 -134.63
C VAL A 253 77.41 -61.72 -133.18
N LEU A 254 77.70 -62.93 -132.70
CA LEU A 254 77.39 -63.34 -131.32
C LEU A 254 78.18 -62.54 -130.28
N ALA A 255 79.44 -62.20 -130.58
CA ALA A 255 80.24 -61.32 -129.72
C ALA A 255 79.64 -59.90 -129.63
N GLY A 256 79.19 -59.34 -130.76
CA GLY A 256 78.54 -58.02 -130.81
C GLY A 256 77.26 -57.94 -129.96
N LEU A 257 76.41 -58.98 -130.02
CA LEU A 257 75.19 -59.06 -129.19
C LEU A 257 75.50 -59.16 -127.69
N GLY A 258 76.58 -59.86 -127.32
CA GLY A 258 77.05 -59.95 -125.94
C GLY A 258 77.42 -58.59 -125.35
N VAL A 259 78.18 -57.78 -126.10
CA VAL A 259 78.61 -56.43 -125.65
C VAL A 259 77.41 -55.49 -125.48
N ALA A 260 76.44 -55.51 -126.40
CA ALA A 260 75.24 -54.68 -126.30
C ALA A 260 74.40 -54.95 -125.04
N SER A 261 74.25 -56.22 -124.64
CA SER A 261 73.51 -56.59 -123.42
C SER A 261 74.18 -56.08 -122.13
N VAL A 262 75.51 -56.02 -122.09
CA VAL A 262 76.27 -55.54 -120.94
C VAL A 262 76.13 -54.02 -120.79
N VAL A 263 76.20 -53.28 -121.90
CA VAL A 263 76.04 -51.81 -121.89
C VAL A 263 74.64 -51.41 -121.40
N LYS A 264 73.57 -52.09 -121.85
CA LYS A 264 72.20 -51.79 -121.44
C LYS A 264 71.96 -51.99 -119.94
N SER A 265 72.45 -53.08 -119.36
CA SER A 265 72.30 -53.35 -117.92
C SER A 265 73.07 -52.36 -117.03
N ARG A 266 74.26 -51.89 -117.46
CA ARG A 266 74.99 -50.83 -116.76
C ARG A 266 74.24 -49.49 -116.76
N ARG A 267 73.64 -49.09 -117.89
CA ARG A 267 72.87 -47.83 -117.96
C ARG A 267 71.64 -47.84 -117.05
N LEU A 268 70.90 -48.95 -117.01
CA LEU A 268 69.73 -49.09 -116.12
C LEU A 268 70.14 -49.00 -114.64
N ARG A 269 71.21 -49.69 -114.25
CA ARG A 269 71.72 -49.60 -112.86
C ARG A 269 72.18 -48.20 -112.48
N ALA A 270 72.79 -47.45 -113.40
CA ALA A 270 73.18 -46.07 -113.16
C ALA A 270 71.96 -45.13 -112.97
N ALA A 271 70.88 -45.36 -113.72
CA ALA A 271 69.64 -44.60 -113.57
C ALA A 271 68.95 -44.86 -112.22
N GLY A 272 68.89 -46.13 -111.78
CA GLY A 272 68.37 -46.48 -110.45
C GLY A 272 69.15 -45.80 -109.32
N ALA A 273 70.48 -45.83 -109.37
CA ALA A 273 71.33 -45.16 -108.37
C ALA A 273 71.10 -43.64 -108.29
N ALA A 274 70.78 -42.99 -109.43
CA ALA A 274 70.48 -41.55 -109.45
C ALA A 274 69.12 -41.22 -108.77
N LEU A 275 68.12 -42.08 -108.92
CA LEU A 275 66.79 -41.90 -108.32
C LEU A 275 66.81 -42.05 -106.78
N CYS A 276 67.59 -43.00 -106.24
CA CYS A 276 67.83 -43.05 -104.78
C CYS A 276 68.46 -41.75 -104.26
N LYS A 277 69.43 -41.22 -105.01
CA LYS A 277 70.16 -40.01 -104.60
C LYS A 277 69.29 -38.75 -104.57
N SER A 278 68.25 -38.64 -105.40
CA SER A 278 67.35 -37.47 -105.39
C SER A 278 66.49 -37.37 -104.13
N TYR A 279 66.28 -38.47 -103.42
CA TYR A 279 65.62 -38.50 -102.11
C TYR A 279 66.60 -38.39 -100.94
N GLY A 280 67.91 -38.26 -101.21
CA GLY A 280 68.95 -38.36 -100.18
C GLY A 280 69.00 -39.75 -99.51
N ALA A 281 68.47 -40.77 -100.18
CA ALA A 281 68.32 -42.13 -99.67
C ALA A 281 69.50 -43.02 -100.12
N GLU A 282 70.05 -43.83 -99.22
CA GLU A 282 71.09 -44.80 -99.56
C GLU A 282 70.48 -46.08 -100.16
N LYS A 283 69.29 -46.47 -99.69
CA LYS A 283 68.53 -47.62 -100.19
C LYS A 283 67.13 -47.18 -100.61
N PRO A 284 66.51 -47.87 -101.59
CA PRO A 284 65.16 -47.54 -102.04
C PRO A 284 64.12 -47.44 -100.90
N VAL A 285 64.25 -48.30 -99.89
CA VAL A 285 63.34 -48.35 -98.72
C VAL A 285 63.37 -47.06 -97.90
N ASP A 286 64.50 -46.34 -97.86
CA ASP A 286 64.62 -45.12 -97.03
C ASP A 286 63.74 -43.97 -97.55
N MET A 287 63.33 -44.03 -98.82
CA MET A 287 62.41 -43.05 -99.42
C MET A 287 61.05 -43.07 -98.71
N ILE A 288 60.56 -44.26 -98.34
CA ILE A 288 59.28 -44.45 -97.65
C ILE A 288 59.36 -43.95 -96.21
N ALA A 289 60.49 -44.18 -95.53
CA ALA A 289 60.72 -43.71 -94.17
C ALA A 289 60.68 -42.17 -94.08
N LEU A 290 61.24 -41.48 -95.08
CA LEU A 290 61.24 -40.02 -95.15
C LEU A 290 59.81 -39.44 -95.25
N ALA A 291 58.91 -40.11 -95.97
CA ALA A 291 57.52 -39.67 -96.11
C ALA A 291 56.69 -39.84 -94.83
N ALA A 292 57.00 -40.85 -94.00
CA ALA A 292 56.35 -41.05 -92.70
C ALA A 292 56.77 -39.98 -91.68
N GLU A 293 58.02 -39.53 -91.73
CA GLU A 293 58.54 -38.47 -90.84
C GLU A 293 57.89 -37.11 -91.12
N TYR A 294 57.60 -36.79 -92.39
CA TYR A 294 56.88 -35.57 -92.79
C TYR A 294 55.43 -35.49 -92.28
N GLU A 295 54.73 -36.62 -92.24
CA GLU A 295 53.38 -36.68 -91.70
C GLU A 295 53.30 -36.42 -90.19
N GLY A 296 54.29 -36.91 -89.43
CA GLY A 296 54.40 -36.64 -87.99
C GLY A 296 54.47 -35.13 -87.72
N TYR A 297 55.26 -34.41 -88.52
CA TYR A 297 55.39 -32.95 -88.46
C TYR A 297 54.06 -32.22 -88.74
N VAL A 298 53.32 -32.58 -89.80
CA VAL A 298 52.06 -31.91 -90.18
C VAL A 298 50.99 -32.03 -89.08
N ASN A 299 50.91 -33.18 -88.42
CA ASN A 299 49.96 -33.38 -87.32
C ASN A 299 50.31 -32.55 -86.08
N GLU A 300 51.59 -32.40 -85.76
CA GLU A 300 52.03 -31.60 -84.62
C GLU A 300 51.66 -30.12 -84.78
N CYS A 301 51.85 -29.54 -85.96
CA CYS A 301 51.49 -28.14 -86.20
C CYS A 301 49.98 -27.88 -86.06
N ARG A 302 49.12 -28.84 -86.43
CA ARG A 302 47.66 -28.72 -86.33
C ARG A 302 47.19 -28.66 -84.88
N LEU A 303 47.72 -29.54 -84.02
CA LEU A 303 47.35 -29.60 -82.60
C LEU A 303 47.67 -28.27 -81.87
N ARG A 304 48.79 -27.63 -82.22
CA ARG A 304 49.19 -26.34 -81.64
C ARG A 304 48.25 -25.20 -82.02
N ALA A 305 47.71 -25.21 -83.24
CA ALA A 305 46.77 -24.19 -83.70
C ALA A 305 45.42 -24.28 -82.97
N ASP A 306 44.89 -25.50 -82.78
CA ASP A 306 43.60 -25.73 -82.10
C ASP A 306 43.65 -25.28 -80.62
N ALA A 307 44.78 -25.48 -79.93
CA ALA A 307 44.98 -25.03 -78.55
C ALA A 307 44.94 -23.49 -78.41
N ALA A 308 45.47 -22.75 -79.39
CA ALA A 308 45.43 -21.29 -79.39
C ALA A 308 44.01 -20.75 -79.63
N GLU A 309 43.22 -21.42 -80.47
CA GLU A 309 41.82 -21.05 -80.72
C GLU A 309 40.93 -21.29 -79.49
N ALA A 310 41.13 -22.39 -78.77
CA ALA A 310 40.40 -22.68 -77.53
C ALA A 310 40.67 -21.61 -76.45
N ALA A 311 41.92 -21.20 -76.26
CA ALA A 311 42.28 -20.15 -75.30
C ALA A 311 41.66 -18.78 -75.66
N ALA A 312 41.56 -18.44 -76.96
CA ALA A 312 40.89 -17.22 -77.42
C ALA A 312 39.39 -17.20 -77.06
N LYS A 313 38.67 -18.32 -77.24
CA LYS A 313 37.24 -18.41 -76.91
C LYS A 313 36.97 -18.23 -75.41
N THR A 314 37.83 -18.80 -74.56
CA THR A 314 37.73 -18.65 -73.10
C THR A 314 37.95 -17.20 -72.66
N LEU A 315 38.96 -16.52 -73.23
CA LEU A 315 39.22 -15.10 -72.93
C LEU A 315 38.03 -14.21 -73.28
N LEU A 316 37.43 -14.39 -74.46
CA LEU A 316 36.29 -13.60 -74.92
C LEU A 316 35.09 -13.72 -73.96
N SER A 317 34.76 -14.95 -73.54
CA SER A 317 33.64 -15.19 -72.61
C SER A 317 33.84 -14.56 -71.23
N LEU A 318 35.08 -14.53 -70.74
CA LEU A 318 35.40 -13.90 -69.45
C LEU A 318 35.37 -12.37 -69.55
N GLN A 319 35.81 -11.79 -70.66
CA GLN A 319 35.74 -10.35 -70.91
C GLN A 319 34.29 -9.83 -70.92
N GLU A 320 33.37 -10.54 -71.58
CA GLU A 320 31.94 -10.19 -71.58
C GLU A 320 31.34 -10.18 -70.15
N LYS A 321 31.69 -11.18 -69.33
CA LYS A 321 31.23 -11.28 -67.94
C LYS A 321 31.81 -10.18 -67.05
N ARG A 322 33.09 -9.83 -67.24
CA ARG A 322 33.74 -8.72 -66.54
C ARG A 322 33.02 -7.40 -66.83
N ASP A 323 32.72 -7.13 -68.09
CA ASP A 323 32.11 -5.86 -68.50
C ASP A 323 30.68 -5.71 -67.93
N PHE A 324 29.91 -6.81 -67.85
CA PHE A 324 28.59 -6.80 -67.21
C PHE A 324 28.65 -6.40 -65.72
N VAL A 325 29.57 -6.99 -64.95
CA VAL A 325 29.71 -6.71 -63.52
C VAL A 325 30.32 -5.34 -63.27
N LYS A 326 31.28 -4.91 -64.10
CA LYS A 326 31.88 -3.57 -64.03
C LYS A 326 30.84 -2.48 -64.23
N ASN A 327 29.96 -2.62 -65.23
CA ASN A 327 28.84 -1.70 -65.44
C ASN A 327 27.82 -1.71 -64.28
N GLY A 328 27.68 -2.82 -63.56
CA GLY A 328 26.92 -2.90 -62.32
C GLY A 328 27.56 -2.04 -61.21
N ALA A 329 28.86 -2.23 -60.97
CA ALA A 329 29.62 -1.47 -59.98
C ALA A 329 29.66 0.04 -60.26
N GLU A 330 29.82 0.46 -61.52
CA GLU A 330 29.82 1.86 -61.92
C GLU A 330 28.47 2.56 -61.68
N ARG A 331 27.36 1.85 -61.88
CA ARG A 331 26.01 2.35 -61.54
C ARG A 331 25.85 2.56 -60.04
N CYS A 332 26.34 1.63 -59.22
CA CYS A 332 26.37 1.78 -57.77
C CYS A 332 27.29 2.94 -57.33
N ALA A 333 28.44 3.11 -57.98
CA ALA A 333 29.37 4.21 -57.71
C ALA A 333 28.73 5.57 -57.98
N ALA A 334 28.00 5.70 -59.09
CA ALA A 334 27.30 6.92 -59.46
C ALA A 334 26.14 7.24 -58.50
N ALA A 335 25.32 6.23 -58.16
CA ALA A 335 24.19 6.41 -57.24
C ALA A 335 24.63 6.84 -55.83
N LEU A 336 25.73 6.24 -55.33
CA LEU A 336 26.23 6.48 -53.97
C LEU A 336 27.34 7.54 -53.90
N LYS A 337 27.63 8.25 -55.01
CA LYS A 337 28.70 9.27 -55.13
C LYS A 337 30.07 8.78 -54.63
N ILE A 338 30.42 7.54 -54.97
CA ILE A 338 31.70 6.94 -54.57
C ILE A 338 32.75 7.36 -55.61
N PRO A 339 33.95 7.82 -55.20
CA PRO A 339 35.03 8.14 -56.13
C PRO A 339 35.43 6.90 -56.95
N LEU A 340 35.28 6.97 -58.27
CA LEU A 340 35.59 5.87 -59.21
C LEU A 340 37.09 5.54 -59.31
N ASP A 341 37.96 6.40 -58.78
CA ASP A 341 39.41 6.24 -58.78
C ASP A 341 39.92 5.29 -57.69
N SER A 342 39.00 4.77 -56.86
CA SER A 342 39.31 3.94 -55.70
C SER A 342 39.44 2.47 -56.09
N ASP A 343 40.41 1.76 -55.52
CA ASP A 343 40.46 0.30 -55.58
C ASP A 343 39.12 -0.27 -55.09
N ALA A 344 38.39 -0.99 -55.96
CA ALA A 344 37.05 -1.53 -55.66
C ALA A 344 36.95 -2.31 -54.32
N PRO A 345 37.97 -3.07 -53.88
CA PRO A 345 37.98 -3.69 -52.55
C PRO A 345 37.96 -2.67 -51.39
N ALA A 346 38.71 -1.57 -51.51
CA ALA A 346 38.81 -0.55 -50.47
C ALA A 346 37.51 0.25 -50.33
N ALA A 347 36.86 0.57 -51.45
CA ALA A 347 35.56 1.25 -51.45
C ALA A 347 34.45 0.41 -50.77
N ALA A 348 34.44 -0.91 -51.00
CA ALA A 348 33.47 -1.82 -50.40
C ALA A 348 33.66 -1.95 -48.86
N GLU A 349 34.89 -1.92 -48.38
CA GLU A 349 35.20 -2.03 -46.95
C GLU A 349 34.83 -0.76 -46.18
N GLU A 350 35.11 0.41 -46.75
CA GLU A 350 34.80 1.70 -46.12
C GLU A 350 33.28 1.93 -46.01
N LEU A 351 32.50 1.55 -47.03
CA LEU A 351 31.03 1.59 -46.96
C LEU A 351 30.47 0.69 -45.86
N ALA A 352 31.01 -0.52 -45.71
CA ALA A 352 30.58 -1.45 -44.66
C ALA A 352 30.94 -0.94 -43.26
N ARG A 353 32.08 -0.25 -43.13
CA ARG A 353 32.51 0.40 -41.87
C ARG A 353 31.57 1.55 -41.48
N LEU A 354 31.31 2.48 -42.39
CA LEU A 354 30.45 3.64 -42.14
C LEU A 354 29.03 3.24 -41.74
N ASN A 355 28.46 2.24 -42.42
CA ASN A 355 27.12 1.74 -42.10
C ASN A 355 27.05 1.08 -40.71
N ARG A 356 28.05 0.28 -40.32
CA ARG A 356 28.10 -0.30 -38.97
C ARG A 356 28.13 0.78 -37.89
N GLN A 357 28.94 1.81 -38.10
CA GLN A 357 29.07 2.92 -37.16
C GLN A 357 27.79 3.77 -37.11
N TYR A 358 27.15 4.01 -38.25
CA TYR A 358 25.85 4.69 -38.31
C TYR A 358 24.76 3.94 -37.53
N ARG A 359 24.63 2.62 -37.72
CA ARG A 359 23.65 1.79 -36.99
C ARG A 359 23.87 1.81 -35.48
N GLN A 360 25.13 1.79 -35.04
CA GLN A 360 25.45 1.87 -33.61
C GLN A 360 24.98 3.20 -33.00
N LEU A 361 25.17 4.31 -33.72
CA LEU A 361 24.73 5.63 -33.28
C LEU A 361 23.21 5.77 -33.30
N CYS A 362 22.53 5.28 -34.34
CA CYS A 362 21.07 5.27 -34.40
C CYS A 362 20.46 4.39 -33.30
N GLY A 363 20.99 3.19 -33.07
CA GLY A 363 20.54 2.32 -31.98
C GLY A 363 20.77 2.92 -30.59
N ALA A 364 21.87 3.66 -30.40
CA ALA A 364 22.12 4.41 -29.16
C ALA A 364 21.12 5.58 -29.00
N ALA A 365 20.79 6.30 -30.07
CA ALA A 365 19.80 7.37 -30.05
C ALA A 365 18.38 6.84 -29.77
N GLU A 366 17.99 5.74 -30.43
CA GLU A 366 16.68 5.10 -30.23
C GLU A 366 16.53 4.54 -28.81
N SER A 367 17.57 3.91 -28.27
CA SER A 367 17.55 3.39 -26.90
C SER A 367 17.50 4.51 -25.85
N ALA A 368 18.25 5.60 -26.04
CA ALA A 368 18.16 6.78 -25.18
C ALA A 368 16.78 7.45 -25.25
N ALA A 369 16.19 7.57 -26.44
CA ALA A 369 14.83 8.09 -26.62
C ALA A 369 13.74 7.17 -26.03
N ALA A 370 13.94 5.85 -26.06
CA ALA A 370 13.07 4.90 -25.37
C ALA A 370 13.19 5.01 -23.84
N ALA A 371 14.41 5.19 -23.32
CA ALA A 371 14.64 5.40 -21.89
C ALA A 371 14.00 6.71 -21.39
N TYR A 372 14.11 7.80 -22.15
CA TYR A 372 13.42 9.07 -21.84
C TYR A 372 11.91 8.90 -21.82
N ARG A 373 11.32 8.32 -22.88
CA ARG A 373 9.87 8.05 -22.94
C ARG A 373 9.38 7.20 -21.77
N ALA A 374 10.14 6.18 -21.37
CA ALA A 374 9.78 5.35 -20.22
C ALA A 374 9.77 6.15 -18.89
N VAL A 375 10.70 7.10 -18.72
CA VAL A 375 10.72 8.00 -17.55
C VAL A 375 9.57 9.03 -17.62
N GLU A 376 9.28 9.55 -18.81
CA GLU A 376 8.16 10.46 -19.06
C GLU A 376 6.80 9.80 -18.81
N ASP A 377 6.59 8.58 -19.30
CA ASP A 377 5.38 7.79 -19.04
C ASP A 377 5.20 7.51 -17.54
N GLN A 378 6.28 7.20 -16.83
CA GLN A 378 6.26 7.04 -15.37
C GLN A 378 5.89 8.34 -14.65
N LEU A 379 6.42 9.48 -15.11
CA LEU A 379 6.04 10.80 -14.59
C LEU A 379 4.57 11.13 -14.89
N ALA A 380 4.08 10.83 -16.09
CA ALA A 380 2.69 11.07 -16.49
C ALA A 380 1.70 10.23 -15.67
N GLN A 381 2.05 8.98 -15.35
CA GLN A 381 1.27 8.14 -14.43
C GLN A 381 1.26 8.68 -12.99
N GLN A 382 2.34 9.36 -12.57
CA GLN A 382 2.46 9.96 -11.24
C GLN A 382 1.92 11.40 -11.15
N ALA A 383 1.73 12.09 -12.29
CA ALA A 383 1.31 13.49 -12.37
C ALA A 383 -0.20 13.71 -12.14
N GLY A 384 -0.95 12.68 -11.77
CA GLY A 384 -2.35 12.80 -11.35
C GLY A 384 -2.55 13.59 -10.04
N GLU A 385 -1.49 13.89 -9.29
CA GLU A 385 -1.55 14.67 -8.06
C GLU A 385 -0.58 15.86 -8.17
N GLN A 386 -1.15 17.06 -8.35
CA GLN A 386 -0.40 18.30 -8.48
C GLN A 386 0.45 18.56 -7.23
N THR A 387 1.76 18.67 -7.40
CA THR A 387 2.65 19.21 -6.36
C THR A 387 3.35 20.46 -6.87
N GLU A 388 2.96 21.61 -6.32
CA GLU A 388 3.59 22.90 -6.54
C GLU A 388 5.07 22.88 -6.12
N ALA A 389 5.90 23.62 -6.85
CA ALA A 389 7.32 23.74 -6.59
C ALA A 389 7.57 24.58 -5.33
N GLY A 390 8.11 23.95 -4.29
CA GLY A 390 8.60 24.58 -3.07
C GLY A 390 10.01 24.07 -2.71
N GLU A 391 10.69 24.79 -1.82
CA GLU A 391 12.13 24.71 -1.50
C GLU A 391 12.76 23.30 -1.33
N PRO A 392 14.09 23.17 -1.54
CA PRO A 392 14.79 21.89 -1.51
C PRO A 392 14.64 21.16 -0.17
N TRP A 393 14.34 19.87 -0.30
CA TRP A 393 14.16 18.94 0.81
C TRP A 393 15.44 18.79 1.65
N GLN A 394 15.43 19.26 2.89
CA GLN A 394 16.44 18.90 3.89
C GLN A 394 16.00 17.59 4.57
N THR A 395 16.88 16.59 4.56
CA THR A 395 16.67 15.25 5.13
C THR A 395 16.25 15.30 6.59
N LEU A 396 14.98 15.03 6.86
CA LEU A 396 14.46 14.69 8.18
C LEU A 396 14.64 13.18 8.43
N TYR A 397 15.18 12.83 9.60
CA TYR A 397 15.74 11.53 9.99
C TYR A 397 14.71 10.40 10.28
N GLN A 398 13.62 10.26 9.52
CA GLN A 398 12.65 9.17 9.70
C GLN A 398 12.32 8.49 8.36
N SER A 399 11.98 7.20 8.39
CA SER A 399 11.50 6.51 7.19
C SER A 399 10.06 6.91 6.88
N GLU A 400 9.67 6.96 5.60
CA GLU A 400 8.29 7.31 5.19
C GLU A 400 7.26 6.35 5.83
N GLU A 401 7.60 5.06 5.94
CA GLU A 401 6.76 4.05 6.58
C GLU A 401 6.54 4.33 8.07
N GLU A 402 7.59 4.73 8.79
CA GLU A 402 7.51 5.12 10.20
C GLU A 402 6.67 6.40 10.39
N THR A 403 6.86 7.41 9.53
CA THR A 403 6.05 8.63 9.56
C THR A 403 4.56 8.34 9.30
N ARG A 404 4.25 7.44 8.35
CA ARG A 404 2.86 6.98 8.11
C ARG A 404 2.28 6.24 9.31
N ALA A 405 3.05 5.35 9.93
CA ALA A 405 2.62 4.61 11.11
C ALA A 405 2.32 5.56 12.28
N ARG A 406 3.21 6.51 12.54
CA ARG A 406 3.02 7.56 13.55
C ARG A 406 1.84 8.46 13.24
N LEU A 407 1.61 8.81 11.97
CA LEU A 407 0.44 9.61 11.58
C LEU A 407 -0.86 8.85 11.89
N ALA A 408 -0.93 7.57 11.56
CA ALA A 408 -2.08 6.74 11.87
C ALA A 408 -2.33 6.64 13.39
N GLU A 409 -1.26 6.52 14.19
CA GLU A 409 -1.35 6.53 15.65
C GLU A 409 -1.83 7.89 16.18
N ALA A 410 -1.30 9.00 15.68
CA ALA A 410 -1.70 10.35 16.09
C ALA A 410 -3.17 10.65 15.71
N GLU A 411 -3.62 10.22 14.53
CA GLU A 411 -5.02 10.35 14.11
C GLU A 411 -5.96 9.49 14.97
N GLU A 412 -5.56 8.27 15.32
CA GLU A 412 -6.34 7.43 16.21
C GLU A 412 -6.40 8.00 17.63
N ARG A 413 -5.29 8.54 18.14
CA ARG A 413 -5.25 9.28 19.41
C ARG A 413 -6.20 10.47 19.37
N LEU A 414 -6.14 11.29 18.32
CA LEU A 414 -7.04 12.44 18.14
C LEU A 414 -8.52 12.03 18.20
N ARG A 415 -8.92 10.97 17.46
CA ARG A 415 -10.30 10.45 17.46
C ARG A 415 -10.73 9.95 18.84
N ARG A 416 -9.83 9.33 19.61
CA ARG A 416 -10.12 8.86 20.96
C ARG A 416 -10.37 10.02 21.91
N GLU A 417 -9.51 11.04 21.88
CA GLU A 417 -9.67 12.24 22.71
C GLU A 417 -10.92 13.05 22.33
N GLU A 418 -11.25 13.17 21.03
CA GLU A 418 -12.49 13.79 20.56
C GLU A 418 -13.74 13.08 21.10
N ARG A 419 -13.76 11.74 21.06
CA ARG A 419 -14.87 10.95 21.61
C ARG A 419 -14.98 11.09 23.13
N ALA A 420 -13.85 11.10 23.83
CA ALA A 420 -13.81 11.29 25.28
C ALA A 420 -14.34 12.68 25.65
N LEU A 421 -13.92 13.72 24.92
CA LEU A 421 -14.40 15.09 25.13
C LEU A 421 -15.91 15.20 24.89
N ALA A 422 -16.41 14.65 23.79
CA ALA A 422 -17.85 14.62 23.50
C ALA A 422 -18.66 13.84 24.57
N ALA A 423 -18.08 12.77 25.13
CA ALA A 423 -18.71 12.05 26.24
C ALA A 423 -18.75 12.89 27.54
N CYS A 424 -17.69 13.63 27.85
CA CYS A 424 -17.68 14.58 28.97
C CYS A 424 -18.70 15.70 28.78
N GLU A 425 -18.77 16.30 27.58
CA GLU A 425 -19.77 17.32 27.23
C GLU A 425 -21.20 16.78 27.35
N GLY A 426 -21.44 15.57 26.85
CA GLY A 426 -22.73 14.88 26.98
C GLY A 426 -23.12 14.66 28.44
N ARG A 427 -22.19 14.17 29.27
CA ARG A 427 -22.42 14.01 30.72
C ARG A 427 -22.71 15.35 31.39
N LEU A 428 -21.93 16.38 31.09
CA LEU A 428 -22.09 17.72 31.65
C LEU A 428 -23.47 18.32 31.34
N SER A 429 -24.01 18.05 30.14
CA SER A 429 -25.33 18.54 29.73
C SER A 429 -26.51 18.02 30.58
N HIS A 430 -26.32 16.91 31.31
CA HIS A 430 -27.34 16.36 32.22
C HIS A 430 -27.37 17.06 33.58
N TYR A 431 -26.35 17.84 33.93
CA TYR A 431 -26.28 18.56 35.19
C TYR A 431 -26.92 19.94 35.08
N ARG A 432 -27.37 20.45 36.23
CA ARG A 432 -27.80 21.84 36.36
C ARG A 432 -26.58 22.77 36.28
N ASP A 433 -26.83 24.02 35.91
CA ASP A 433 -25.78 25.04 35.83
C ASP A 433 -25.06 25.19 37.19
N MET A 434 -23.73 25.14 37.16
CA MET A 434 -22.85 25.29 38.32
C MET A 434 -23.13 26.60 39.08
N ALA A 435 -23.36 27.70 38.36
CA ALA A 435 -23.62 29.00 38.97
C ALA A 435 -24.95 28.99 39.73
N PHE A 436 -25.97 28.35 39.15
CA PHE A 436 -27.27 28.17 39.79
C PHE A 436 -27.18 27.29 41.04
N LEU A 437 -26.52 26.13 40.95
CA LEU A 437 -26.32 25.21 42.08
C LEU A 437 -25.56 25.87 43.24
N SER A 438 -24.54 26.67 42.93
CA SER A 438 -23.75 27.40 43.93
C SER A 438 -24.57 28.47 44.64
N ALA A 439 -25.38 29.23 43.89
CA ALA A 439 -26.30 30.22 44.46
C ALA A 439 -27.41 29.57 45.30
N GLU A 440 -27.96 28.44 44.84
CA GLU A 440 -28.94 27.65 45.59
C GLU A 440 -28.34 27.14 46.91
N ASN A 441 -27.12 26.58 46.90
CA ASN A 441 -26.43 26.16 48.11
C ASN A 441 -26.17 27.31 49.08
N ALA A 442 -25.77 28.49 48.59
CA ALA A 442 -25.58 29.66 49.43
C ALA A 442 -26.87 30.06 50.16
N ARG A 443 -27.99 30.12 49.43
CA ARG A 443 -29.32 30.40 49.99
C ARG A 443 -29.76 29.33 51.00
N LEU A 444 -29.59 28.05 50.67
CA LEU A 444 -29.96 26.94 51.54
C LEU A 444 -29.14 26.94 52.84
N ARG A 445 -27.87 27.33 52.81
CA ARG A 445 -27.04 27.50 54.02
C ARG A 445 -27.55 28.62 54.91
N GLU A 446 -27.91 29.77 54.35
CA GLU A 446 -28.50 30.88 55.12
C GLU A 446 -29.85 30.49 55.76
N GLU A 447 -30.69 29.75 55.02
CA GLU A 447 -31.94 29.21 55.54
C GLU A 447 -31.70 28.18 56.65
N LEU A 448 -30.70 27.31 56.50
CA LEU A 448 -30.29 26.33 57.49
C LEU A 448 -29.83 27.00 58.80
N ASP A 449 -28.99 28.03 58.70
CA ASP A 449 -28.49 28.80 59.85
C ASP A 449 -29.65 29.46 60.61
N THR A 450 -30.61 30.03 59.87
CA THR A 450 -31.82 30.62 60.46
C THR A 450 -32.66 29.57 61.20
N LEU A 451 -32.91 28.41 60.58
CA LEU A 451 -33.69 27.34 61.19
C LEU A 451 -33.01 26.71 62.40
N ASN A 452 -31.67 26.61 62.39
CA ASN A 452 -30.91 26.15 63.55
C ASN A 452 -31.03 27.12 64.72
N LEU A 453 -30.91 28.43 64.45
CA LEU A 453 -31.11 29.45 65.48
C LEU A 453 -32.53 29.40 66.06
N GLU A 454 -33.57 29.24 65.22
CA GLU A 454 -34.94 29.04 65.69
C GLU A 454 -35.09 27.78 66.55
N TYR A 455 -34.47 26.68 66.14
CA TYR A 455 -34.52 25.41 66.88
C TYR A 455 -33.89 25.56 68.28
N GLU A 456 -32.72 26.18 68.36
CA GLU A 456 -32.02 26.46 69.63
C GLU A 456 -32.84 27.41 70.52
N ALA A 457 -33.46 28.44 69.93
CA ALA A 457 -34.33 29.37 70.67
C ALA A 457 -35.58 28.67 71.24
N ILE A 458 -36.20 27.77 70.47
CA ILE A 458 -37.35 26.98 70.95
C ILE A 458 -36.93 26.04 72.08
N GLU A 459 -35.78 25.38 71.96
CA GLU A 459 -35.25 24.51 73.02
C GLU A 459 -34.99 25.29 74.32
N ALA A 460 -34.32 26.44 74.22
CA ALA A 460 -34.11 27.33 75.36
C ALA A 460 -35.44 27.79 75.99
N ALA A 461 -36.45 28.11 75.17
CA ALA A 461 -37.77 28.49 75.66
C ALA A 461 -38.49 27.34 76.39
N GLN A 462 -38.37 26.10 75.89
CA GLN A 462 -38.93 24.92 76.57
C GLN A 462 -38.28 24.67 77.93
N ASP A 463 -36.95 24.74 77.99
CA ASP A 463 -36.21 24.55 79.23
C ASP A 463 -36.56 25.61 80.27
N TRP A 464 -36.65 26.88 79.83
CA TRP A 464 -37.02 27.99 80.71
C TRP A 464 -38.47 27.87 81.21
N LEU A 465 -39.41 27.52 80.33
CA LEU A 465 -40.81 27.28 80.70
C LEU A 465 -40.94 26.12 81.70
N ALA A 466 -40.21 25.03 81.50
CA ALA A 466 -40.19 23.90 82.42
C ALA A 466 -39.62 24.28 83.79
N ALA A 467 -38.56 25.08 83.83
CA ALA A 467 -37.97 25.59 85.07
C ALA A 467 -38.94 26.49 85.84
N CYS A 468 -39.52 27.50 85.18
CA CYS A 468 -40.45 28.44 85.82
C CYS A 468 -41.73 27.77 86.32
N SER A 469 -42.35 26.90 85.50
CA SER A 469 -43.55 26.18 85.90
C SER A 469 -43.27 25.19 87.04
N GLY A 470 -42.09 24.56 87.05
CA GLY A 470 -41.63 23.71 88.14
C GLY A 470 -41.43 24.48 89.46
N GLU A 471 -40.84 25.68 89.39
CA GLU A 471 -40.67 26.55 90.56
C GLU A 471 -42.01 27.00 91.15
N LEU A 472 -42.94 27.44 90.30
CA LEU A 472 -44.27 27.89 90.74
C LEU A 472 -45.06 26.75 91.39
N ALA A 473 -45.10 25.58 90.74
CA ALA A 473 -45.75 24.39 91.29
C ALA A 473 -45.12 23.96 92.63
N GLY A 474 -43.79 24.02 92.74
CA GLY A 474 -43.06 23.71 93.98
C GLY A 474 -43.42 24.62 95.15
N ARG A 475 -43.83 25.87 94.89
CA ARG A 475 -44.24 26.84 95.92
C ARG A 475 -45.73 26.73 96.29
N LEU A 476 -46.61 26.45 95.33
CA LEU A 476 -48.06 26.52 95.52
C LEU A 476 -48.67 25.18 95.95
N THR A 477 -48.26 24.07 95.33
CA THR A 477 -48.86 22.76 95.59
C THR A 477 -48.77 22.32 97.05
N PRO A 478 -47.64 22.49 97.77
CA PRO A 478 -47.57 22.11 99.18
C PRO A 478 -48.57 22.88 100.05
N LYS A 479 -48.71 24.20 99.84
CA LYS A 479 -49.65 25.04 100.58
C LYS A 479 -51.10 24.63 100.33
N LEU A 480 -51.41 24.33 99.07
CA LEU A 480 -52.74 23.88 98.64
C LEU A 480 -53.09 22.50 99.23
N CYS A 481 -52.18 21.53 99.17
CA CYS A 481 -52.37 20.20 99.78
C CYS A 481 -52.63 20.30 101.28
N THR A 482 -51.79 21.05 102.01
CA THR A 482 -51.95 21.24 103.46
C THR A 482 -53.32 21.84 103.77
N ARG A 483 -53.68 22.95 103.13
CA ARG A 483 -54.92 23.66 103.46
C ARG A 483 -56.17 22.90 103.03
N ALA A 484 -56.17 22.29 101.85
CA ALA A 484 -57.27 21.45 101.40
C ALA A 484 -57.42 20.20 102.29
N GLY A 485 -56.32 19.63 102.77
CA GLY A 485 -56.31 18.54 103.75
C GLY A 485 -56.99 18.96 105.06
N GLU A 486 -56.60 20.08 105.66
CA GLU A 486 -57.22 20.61 106.90
C GLU A 486 -58.74 20.78 106.76
N LEU A 487 -59.18 21.41 105.67
CA LEU A 487 -60.60 21.64 105.38
C LEU A 487 -61.34 20.31 105.19
N PHE A 488 -60.74 19.36 104.48
CA PHE A 488 -61.34 18.05 104.23
C PHE A 488 -61.43 17.20 105.50
N THR A 489 -60.42 17.24 106.36
CA THR A 489 -60.44 16.62 107.70
C THR A 489 -61.58 17.19 108.53
N ALA A 490 -61.76 18.51 108.54
CA ALA A 490 -62.83 19.17 109.29
C ALA A 490 -64.23 18.78 108.78
N MET A 491 -64.44 18.77 107.45
CA MET A 491 -65.72 18.39 106.85
C MET A 491 -66.09 16.91 107.06
N THR A 492 -65.09 16.04 107.29
CA THR A 492 -65.28 14.59 107.40
C THR A 492 -65.19 14.06 108.83
N GLY A 493 -65.15 14.96 109.83
CA GLY A 493 -65.09 14.58 111.24
C GLY A 493 -63.80 13.86 111.61
N GLY A 494 -62.70 14.15 110.91
CA GLY A 494 -61.42 13.51 111.11
C GLY A 494 -61.24 12.17 110.40
N LYS A 495 -62.18 11.71 109.57
CA LYS A 495 -62.06 10.43 108.86
C LYS A 495 -60.86 10.39 107.91
N TYR A 496 -60.57 11.49 107.23
CA TYR A 496 -59.43 11.62 106.31
C TYR A 496 -58.46 12.66 106.86
N GLY A 497 -57.23 12.25 107.17
CA GLY A 497 -56.26 13.07 107.91
C GLY A 497 -55.13 13.65 107.06
N GLU A 498 -54.96 13.21 105.81
CA GLU A 498 -53.97 13.76 104.89
C GLU A 498 -54.50 13.72 103.46
N LEU A 499 -54.17 14.75 102.69
CA LEU A 499 -54.45 14.89 101.27
C LEU A 499 -53.13 15.14 100.52
N LEU A 500 -52.89 14.34 99.49
CA LEU A 500 -51.79 14.51 98.54
C LEU A 500 -52.40 14.79 97.17
N LEU A 501 -51.93 15.83 96.50
CA LEU A 501 -52.30 16.15 95.11
C LEU A 501 -51.07 15.94 94.23
N ASP A 502 -51.23 15.20 93.13
CA ASP A 502 -50.17 15.07 92.13
C ASP A 502 -50.11 16.29 91.19
N LYS A 503 -49.16 16.29 90.24
CA LYS A 503 -48.97 17.39 89.27
C LYS A 503 -50.17 17.59 88.32
N ARG A 504 -51.10 16.65 88.26
CA ARG A 504 -52.35 16.70 87.48
C ARG A 504 -53.56 16.93 88.37
N PHE A 505 -53.36 17.25 89.64
CA PHE A 505 -54.41 17.41 90.65
C PHE A 505 -55.23 16.14 90.94
N SER A 506 -54.67 14.97 90.64
CA SER A 506 -55.21 13.69 91.15
C SER A 506 -54.99 13.63 92.65
N ALA A 507 -56.06 13.42 93.39
CA ALA A 507 -56.03 13.38 94.84
C ALA A 507 -55.87 11.96 95.38
N GLU A 508 -54.93 11.82 96.31
CA GLU A 508 -54.81 10.66 97.18
C GLU A 508 -55.07 11.09 98.62
N VAL A 509 -55.93 10.36 99.31
CA VAL A 509 -56.33 10.67 100.68
C VAL A 509 -55.97 9.54 101.61
N ARG A 510 -55.44 9.86 102.79
CA ARG A 510 -55.16 8.88 103.84
C ARG A 510 -56.24 8.94 104.91
N GLU A 511 -56.90 7.81 105.13
CA GLU A 511 -57.83 7.65 106.26
C GLU A 511 -57.07 7.77 107.60
N ALA A 512 -57.70 8.33 108.62
CA ALA A 512 -57.10 8.45 109.95
C ALA A 512 -56.77 7.06 110.51
N GLY A 513 -55.49 6.83 110.85
CA GLY A 513 -54.99 5.53 111.29
C GLY A 513 -54.75 4.51 110.16
N GLY A 514 -55.00 4.86 108.90
CA GLY A 514 -54.71 4.03 107.74
C GLY A 514 -53.23 4.07 107.34
N LEU A 515 -52.68 2.93 106.90
CA LEU A 515 -51.26 2.81 106.53
C LEU A 515 -50.94 3.31 105.11
N LEU A 516 -51.91 3.29 104.20
CA LEU A 516 -51.71 3.64 102.78
C LEU A 516 -52.72 4.70 102.33
N PRO A 517 -52.30 5.67 101.49
CA PRO A 517 -53.21 6.58 100.84
C PRO A 517 -54.08 5.82 99.82
N ARG A 518 -55.31 6.31 99.60
CA ARG A 518 -56.25 5.79 98.61
C ARG A 518 -56.54 6.85 97.56
N SER A 519 -56.60 6.43 96.30
CA SER A 519 -57.05 7.30 95.21
C SER A 519 -58.47 7.82 95.49
N MET A 520 -58.74 9.07 95.10
CA MET A 520 -60.07 9.68 95.11
C MET A 520 -61.15 8.85 94.43
N LEU A 521 -60.78 7.97 93.47
CA LEU A 521 -61.70 7.04 92.80
C LEU A 521 -62.36 6.04 93.77
N HIS A 522 -61.78 5.83 94.96
CA HIS A 522 -62.32 4.97 96.01
C HIS A 522 -63.20 5.72 97.01
N LEU A 523 -63.42 7.03 96.84
CA LEU A 523 -64.28 7.83 97.70
C LEU A 523 -65.75 7.66 97.32
N SER A 524 -66.63 7.70 98.32
CA SER A 524 -68.06 7.85 98.04
C SER A 524 -68.33 9.21 97.40
N ARG A 525 -69.41 9.33 96.62
CA ARG A 525 -69.80 10.59 95.98
C ARG A 525 -69.82 11.78 96.95
N GLY A 526 -70.41 11.61 98.13
CA GLY A 526 -70.42 12.67 99.15
C GLY A 526 -69.03 13.02 99.70
N ALA A 527 -68.11 12.05 99.84
CA ALA A 527 -66.72 12.35 100.24
C ALA A 527 -65.95 13.04 99.11
N LEU A 528 -66.23 12.69 97.86
CA LEU A 528 -65.65 13.35 96.70
C LEU A 528 -66.12 14.81 96.58
N ASP A 529 -67.42 15.08 96.80
CA ASP A 529 -67.98 16.44 96.78
C ASP A 529 -67.39 17.31 97.92
N GLN A 530 -67.18 16.73 99.11
CA GLN A 530 -66.47 17.38 100.23
C GLN A 530 -65.01 17.72 99.87
N LEU A 531 -64.31 16.79 99.21
CA LEU A 531 -62.93 17.01 98.79
C LEU A 531 -62.85 18.15 97.76
N TYR A 532 -63.74 18.20 96.77
CA TYR A 532 -63.79 19.31 95.81
C TYR A 532 -64.09 20.64 96.47
N LEU A 533 -65.04 20.68 97.42
CA LEU A 533 -65.34 21.90 98.17
C LEU A 533 -64.12 22.36 98.98
N ALA A 534 -63.43 21.44 99.66
CA ALA A 534 -62.21 21.73 100.42
C ALA A 534 -61.09 22.29 99.52
N VAL A 535 -60.84 21.67 98.36
CA VAL A 535 -59.83 22.15 97.40
C VAL A 535 -60.19 23.53 96.85
N ARG A 536 -61.45 23.79 96.50
CA ARG A 536 -61.90 25.10 95.99
C ARG A 536 -61.75 26.22 97.03
N ILE A 537 -62.11 25.94 98.29
CA ILE A 537 -61.93 26.91 99.39
C ILE A 537 -60.43 27.14 99.65
N ALA A 538 -59.62 26.08 99.66
CA ALA A 538 -58.18 26.19 99.84
C ALA A 538 -57.51 26.98 98.71
N LEU A 539 -57.94 26.78 97.46
CA LEU A 539 -57.47 27.56 96.32
C LEU A 539 -57.72 29.06 96.54
N SER A 540 -58.93 29.42 96.95
CA SER A 540 -59.26 30.81 97.28
C SER A 540 -58.40 31.39 98.41
N GLU A 541 -57.95 30.59 99.39
CA GLU A 541 -57.11 31.08 100.48
C GLU A 541 -55.61 31.11 100.13
N VAL A 542 -55.15 30.22 99.25
CA VAL A 542 -53.75 30.16 98.83
C VAL A 542 -53.43 31.25 97.80
N PHE A 543 -54.40 31.62 96.95
CA PHE A 543 -54.21 32.60 95.88
C PHE A 543 -54.49 34.04 96.27
N PHE A 544 -55.33 34.28 97.29
CA PHE A 544 -55.71 35.63 97.71
C PHE A 544 -55.18 35.97 99.11
N GLU A 545 -54.60 37.16 99.24
CA GLU A 545 -54.28 37.74 100.54
C GLU A 545 -55.54 38.39 101.17
N PRO A 546 -55.62 38.53 102.50
CA PRO A 546 -56.73 39.21 103.15
C PRO A 546 -56.93 40.66 102.66
N PRO A 547 -58.18 41.15 102.50
CA PRO A 547 -59.43 40.44 102.79
C PRO A 547 -59.77 39.40 101.72
N LEU A 548 -60.18 38.21 102.18
CA LEU A 548 -60.53 37.11 101.28
C LEU A 548 -61.82 37.43 100.49
N PRO A 549 -61.93 36.98 99.23
CA PRO A 549 -63.13 37.21 98.43
C PRO A 549 -64.36 36.50 99.03
N PRO A 550 -65.59 37.00 98.76
CA PRO A 550 -66.80 36.36 99.23
C PRO A 550 -66.94 34.95 98.65
N LEU A 551 -67.37 34.00 99.48
CA LEU A 551 -67.66 32.64 99.08
C LEU A 551 -69.15 32.51 98.77
N VAL A 552 -69.49 32.16 97.52
CA VAL A 552 -70.86 31.88 97.10
C VAL A 552 -71.01 30.38 96.92
N LEU A 553 -71.93 29.79 97.68
CA LEU A 553 -72.17 28.36 97.75
C LEU A 553 -73.60 28.08 97.32
N ASP A 554 -73.78 27.33 96.22
CA ASP A 554 -75.10 26.96 95.70
C ASP A 554 -75.31 25.45 95.82
N ASP A 555 -76.20 25.05 96.73
CA ASP A 555 -76.60 23.68 97.05
C ASP A 555 -75.45 22.66 97.23
N CYS A 556 -74.27 23.14 97.64
CA CYS A 556 -73.05 22.34 97.68
C CYS A 556 -73.02 21.26 98.78
N LEU A 557 -74.00 21.27 99.70
CA LEU A 557 -74.16 20.29 100.78
C LEU A 557 -75.20 19.21 100.44
N ALA A 558 -75.81 19.23 99.25
CA ALA A 558 -76.93 18.35 98.90
C ALA A 558 -76.59 16.84 98.99
N ALA A 559 -75.35 16.45 98.70
CA ALA A 559 -74.88 15.06 98.76
C ALA A 559 -74.41 14.62 100.15
N PHE A 560 -74.41 15.51 101.15
CA PHE A 560 -73.84 15.24 102.47
C PHE A 560 -74.91 14.61 103.37
N ASP A 561 -74.51 13.58 104.13
CA ASP A 561 -75.28 13.10 105.27
C ASP A 561 -75.36 14.18 106.37
N ASP A 562 -76.25 13.99 107.36
CA ASP A 562 -76.54 15.03 108.35
C ASP A 562 -75.32 15.38 109.21
N ASP A 563 -74.48 14.39 109.56
CA ASP A 563 -73.27 14.61 110.34
C ASP A 563 -72.24 15.45 109.56
N ARG A 564 -72.01 15.11 108.29
CA ARG A 564 -71.12 15.87 107.41
C ARG A 564 -71.63 17.27 107.11
N ALA A 565 -72.95 17.44 106.96
CA ALA A 565 -73.56 18.74 106.74
C ALA A 565 -73.36 19.63 107.98
N GLU A 566 -73.61 19.11 109.19
CA GLU A 566 -73.38 19.85 110.45
C GLU A 566 -71.89 20.24 110.61
N GLN A 567 -70.97 19.31 110.35
CA GLN A 567 -69.52 19.56 110.39
C GLN A 567 -69.10 20.65 109.39
N THR A 568 -69.64 20.60 108.17
CA THR A 568 -69.36 21.59 107.13
C THR A 568 -69.95 22.95 107.49
N MET A 569 -71.17 23.01 108.05
CA MET A 569 -71.79 24.26 108.51
C MET A 569 -71.00 24.92 109.64
N ALA A 570 -70.48 24.13 110.58
CA ALA A 570 -69.58 24.63 111.63
C ALA A 570 -68.28 25.20 111.05
N LEU A 571 -67.69 24.52 110.06
CA LEU A 571 -66.51 25.01 109.34
C LEU A 571 -66.80 26.32 108.60
N LEU A 572 -67.92 26.41 107.88
CA LEU A 572 -68.32 27.63 107.18
C LEU A 572 -68.54 28.79 108.17
N ALA A 573 -69.15 28.54 109.33
CA ALA A 573 -69.30 29.55 110.38
C ALA A 573 -67.94 30.08 110.85
N GLU A 574 -66.93 29.23 111.01
CA GLU A 574 -65.56 29.66 111.35
C GLU A 574 -64.96 30.52 110.22
N LEU A 575 -65.06 30.07 108.97
CA LEU A 575 -64.57 30.81 107.81
C LEU A 575 -65.27 32.16 107.63
N SER A 576 -66.53 32.30 108.07
CA SER A 576 -67.29 33.54 107.98
C SER A 576 -66.70 34.70 108.79
N ARG A 577 -65.78 34.40 109.72
CA ARG A 577 -65.06 35.41 110.51
C ARG A 577 -64.05 36.20 109.68
N SER A 578 -63.53 35.62 108.61
CA SER A 578 -62.49 36.22 107.76
C SER A 578 -62.96 36.53 106.33
N ARG A 579 -64.14 36.05 105.93
CA ARG A 579 -64.75 36.31 104.62
C ARG A 579 -66.26 36.31 104.67
N GLN A 580 -66.92 36.99 103.72
CA GLN A 580 -68.37 36.86 103.56
C GLN A 580 -68.72 35.49 102.95
N ILE A 581 -69.78 34.85 103.46
CA ILE A 581 -70.30 33.59 102.91
C ILE A 581 -71.78 33.76 102.56
N LEU A 582 -72.14 33.45 101.32
CA LEU A 582 -73.51 33.40 100.82
C LEU A 582 -73.84 31.94 100.51
N LEU A 583 -74.76 31.34 101.27
CA LEU A 583 -75.19 29.95 101.09
C LEU A 583 -76.63 29.91 100.56
N PHE A 584 -76.79 29.36 99.37
CA PHE A 584 -78.08 28.99 98.78
C PHE A 584 -78.29 27.50 99.00
N THR A 585 -79.43 27.11 99.56
CA THR A 585 -79.77 25.73 99.88
C THR A 585 -81.26 25.51 99.68
N CYS A 586 -81.64 24.31 99.24
CA CYS A 586 -83.03 23.92 99.11
C CYS A 586 -83.57 23.15 100.33
N ARG A 587 -82.72 22.80 101.32
CA ARG A 587 -83.16 22.04 102.51
C ARG A 587 -83.16 22.89 103.77
N GLY A 588 -84.15 22.62 104.63
CA GLY A 588 -84.33 23.35 105.89
C GLY A 588 -83.24 23.07 106.94
N ARG A 589 -82.54 21.92 106.85
CA ARG A 589 -81.50 21.54 107.83
C ARG A 589 -80.34 22.53 107.84
N GLU A 590 -79.87 22.98 106.68
CA GLU A 590 -78.76 23.94 106.57
C GLU A 590 -79.19 25.33 107.05
N ALA A 591 -80.44 25.74 106.77
CA ALA A 591 -80.99 27.01 107.26
C ALA A 591 -81.07 27.03 108.80
N GLU A 592 -81.54 25.93 109.41
CA GLU A 592 -81.59 25.79 110.87
C GLU A 592 -80.18 25.74 111.48
N ALA A 593 -79.23 25.03 110.87
CA ALA A 593 -77.84 25.04 111.30
C ALA A 593 -77.22 26.45 111.21
N ALA A 594 -77.47 27.19 110.13
CA ALA A 594 -76.96 28.54 109.94
C ALA A 594 -77.47 29.53 111.01
N LYS A 595 -78.74 29.41 111.42
CA LYS A 595 -79.33 30.22 112.51
C LYS A 595 -78.59 30.02 113.84
N ARG A 596 -78.17 28.79 114.15
CA ARG A 596 -77.39 28.49 115.38
C ARG A 596 -76.07 29.26 115.43
N PHE A 597 -75.50 29.57 114.28
CA PHE A 597 -74.26 30.35 114.14
C PHE A 597 -74.51 31.86 113.91
N GLY A 598 -75.75 32.33 114.01
CA GLY A 598 -76.10 33.75 113.89
C GLY A 598 -76.21 34.26 112.46
N ALA A 599 -76.36 33.37 111.46
CA ALA A 599 -76.54 33.78 110.08
C ALA A 599 -77.88 34.51 109.88
N LYS A 600 -77.88 35.51 108.99
CA LYS A 600 -79.11 36.21 108.57
C LYS A 600 -79.76 35.41 107.43
N GLU A 601 -80.99 34.97 107.66
CA GLU A 601 -81.79 34.35 106.61
C GLU A 601 -82.38 35.42 105.69
N ALA A 602 -82.22 35.26 104.38
CA ALA A 602 -82.86 36.08 103.37
C ALA A 602 -83.77 35.19 102.52
N ALA A 603 -85.08 35.35 102.65
CA ALA A 603 -86.03 34.61 101.83
C ALA A 603 -86.00 35.16 100.39
N LEU A 604 -85.66 34.30 99.43
CA LEU A 604 -85.86 34.61 98.01
C LEU A 604 -87.36 34.59 97.72
N VAL A 605 -87.97 35.77 97.66
CA VAL A 605 -89.35 35.92 97.21
C VAL A 605 -89.38 35.53 95.73
N LYS A 606 -90.09 34.45 95.38
CA LYS A 606 -90.43 34.20 93.98
C LYS A 606 -91.17 35.44 93.48
N GLN A 607 -90.60 36.15 92.51
CA GLN A 607 -91.39 37.07 91.72
C GLN A 607 -92.48 36.23 91.05
N GLU A 608 -93.73 36.36 91.52
CA GLU A 608 -94.87 35.94 90.72
C GLU A 608 -94.78 36.72 89.41
N THR A 609 -94.57 35.98 88.32
CA THR A 609 -94.45 36.48 86.95
C THR A 609 -95.58 37.47 86.65
N LEU A 610 -95.21 38.71 86.34
CA LEU A 610 -96.07 39.72 85.72
C LEU A 610 -96.36 39.37 84.26
#